data_AF-A0A5R2N2G7-F1
#
_entry.id   AF-A0A5R2N2G7-F1
#
_cell.length_a   1.000
_cell.length_b   1.000
_cell.length_c   1.000
_cell.angle_alpha   90.00
_cell.angle_beta   90.00
_cell.angle_gamma   90.00
#
_symmetry.space_group_name_H-M   'P 1'
#
loop_
_entity.id
_entity.type
_entity.pdbx_description
1 polymer ?
#
loop_
_entity_poly.entity_id
_entity_poly.type
_entity_poly.pdbx_seq_one_letter_code
_entity_poly.pdbx_strand_id
1 'polypeptide(L)'
;DPVAAFTNIRKAARRRGKLAFVAWRSPVENDFMTTAARAAAPFLPPAPAPDPDAPGQFAFADAAKVKRILGASGWASIEVEQADVLCQIAQRDLMTYATRLGPVGAAL
;
A
#
# COMPACT_ATOMS: atom_id res chain seq x y z
N ASP A 1 13.81 4.13 -2.45
CA ASP A 1 14.49 3.36 -1.40
C ASP A 1 13.78 3.57 -0.06
N PRO A 2 13.03 2.55 0.44
CA PRO A 2 12.32 2.65 1.70
C PRO A 2 13.25 2.66 2.93
N VAL A 3 14.44 2.04 2.88
CA VAL A 3 15.37 2.00 4.01
C VAL A 3 15.95 3.39 4.26
N ALA A 4 16.35 4.10 3.21
CA ALA A 4 16.80 5.48 3.31
C ALA A 4 15.71 6.42 3.84
N ALA A 5 14.47 6.26 3.36
CA ALA A 5 13.32 7.05 3.81
C ALA A 5 13.04 6.87 5.32
N PHE A 6 12.94 5.62 5.79
CA PHE A 6 12.69 5.37 7.21
C PHE A 6 13.88 5.73 8.11
N THR A 7 15.11 5.70 7.58
CA THR A 7 16.29 6.23 8.27
C THR A 7 16.19 7.73 8.45
N ASN A 8 15.74 8.46 7.41
CA ASN A 8 15.53 9.90 7.48
C ASN A 8 14.46 10.27 8.52
N ILE A 9 13.33 9.55 8.53
CA ILE A 9 12.28 9.74 9.55
C ILE A 9 12.84 9.53 10.95
N ARG A 10 13.64 8.46 11.15
CA ARG A 10 14.26 8.17 12.43
C ARG A 10 15.21 9.28 12.90
N LYS A 11 15.97 9.89 11.99
CA LYS A 11 16.87 11.02 12.28
C LYS A 11 16.10 12.28 12.69
N ALA A 12 14.93 12.51 12.09
CA ALA A 12 14.07 13.65 12.43
C ALA A 12 13.28 13.44 13.74
N ALA A 13 13.11 12.20 14.20
CA ALA A 13 12.39 11.89 15.42
C ALA A 13 13.23 12.22 16.67
N ARG A 14 12.56 12.63 17.76
CA ARG A 14 13.20 12.75 19.08
C ARG A 14 13.77 11.41 19.54
N ARG A 15 14.75 11.45 20.44
CA ARG A 15 15.28 10.24 21.10
C ARG A 15 14.11 9.48 21.76
N ARG A 16 14.03 8.15 21.51
CA ARG A 16 12.91 7.28 21.94
C ARG A 16 11.53 7.66 21.32
N GLY A 17 11.51 8.37 20.20
CA GLY A 17 10.29 8.61 19.42
C GLY A 17 9.69 7.29 18.90
N LYS A 18 8.38 7.31 18.64
CA LYS A 18 7.62 6.17 18.10
C LYS A 18 7.24 6.46 16.65
N LEU A 19 7.22 5.42 15.82
CA LEU A 19 6.69 5.43 14.46
C LEU A 19 5.46 4.54 14.43
N ALA A 20 4.37 5.03 13.85
CA ALA A 20 3.19 4.26 13.51
C ALA A 20 2.70 4.69 12.13
N PHE A 21 2.33 3.73 11.30
CA PHE A 21 1.75 3.96 9.98
C PHE A 21 0.86 2.77 9.61
N VAL A 22 -0.03 2.99 8.66
CA VAL A 22 -0.88 1.96 8.07
C VAL A 22 -0.45 1.72 6.62
N ALA A 23 -0.56 0.49 6.17
CA ALA A 23 -0.31 0.09 4.79
C ALA A 23 -1.37 -0.92 4.35
N TRP A 24 -1.67 -0.94 3.06
CA TRP A 24 -2.59 -1.94 2.50
C TRP A 24 -1.97 -3.33 2.55
N ARG A 25 -2.79 -4.31 2.96
CA ARG A 25 -2.49 -5.74 2.78
C ARG A 25 -2.55 -6.13 1.30
N SER A 26 -2.20 -7.38 1.03
CA SER A 26 -2.09 -7.92 -0.32
C SER A 26 -3.34 -7.67 -1.18
N PRO A 27 -3.22 -7.66 -2.52
CA PRO A 27 -4.38 -7.53 -3.41
C PRO A 27 -5.47 -8.56 -3.13
N VAL A 28 -5.11 -9.76 -2.69
CA VAL A 28 -6.04 -10.86 -2.37
C VAL A 28 -6.86 -10.56 -1.12
N GLU A 29 -6.31 -9.78 -0.18
CA GLU A 29 -6.97 -9.40 1.08
C GLU A 29 -7.63 -8.01 1.02
N ASN A 30 -7.62 -7.34 -0.14
CA ASN A 30 -8.04 -5.95 -0.26
C ASN A 30 -8.99 -5.73 -1.43
N ASP A 31 -10.23 -6.18 -1.25
CA ASP A 31 -11.30 -5.98 -2.21
C ASP A 31 -11.67 -4.51 -2.43
N PHE A 32 -11.49 -3.67 -1.40
CA PHE A 32 -11.73 -2.24 -1.51
C PHE A 32 -10.88 -1.61 -2.63
N MET A 33 -9.58 -1.94 -2.68
CA MET A 33 -8.66 -1.39 -3.69
C MET A 33 -8.63 -2.16 -5.00
N THR A 34 -9.19 -3.37 -5.07
CA THR A 34 -9.05 -4.25 -6.26
C THR A 34 -10.34 -4.47 -7.05
N THR A 35 -11.51 -4.23 -6.45
CA THR A 35 -12.80 -4.52 -7.10
C THR A 35 -13.00 -3.73 -8.40
N ALA A 36 -12.72 -2.43 -8.41
CA ALA A 36 -12.85 -1.60 -9.61
C ALA A 36 -11.93 -2.09 -10.74
N ALA A 37 -10.67 -2.40 -10.41
CA ALA A 37 -9.70 -2.92 -11.37
C ALA A 37 -10.13 -4.28 -11.95
N ARG A 38 -10.62 -5.20 -11.11
CA ARG A 38 -11.15 -6.51 -11.56
C ARG A 38 -12.37 -6.37 -12.45
N ALA A 39 -13.29 -5.46 -12.11
CA ALA A 39 -14.49 -5.21 -12.90
C ALA A 39 -14.16 -4.62 -14.28
N ALA A 40 -13.13 -3.77 -14.35
CA ALA A 40 -12.69 -3.15 -15.61
C ALA A 40 -11.78 -4.04 -16.46
N ALA A 41 -11.13 -5.06 -15.88
CA ALA A 41 -10.13 -5.88 -16.54
C ALA A 41 -10.53 -6.41 -17.94
N PRO A 42 -11.77 -6.87 -18.20
CA PRO A 42 -12.18 -7.31 -19.54
C PRO A 42 -12.17 -6.23 -20.62
N PHE A 43 -12.15 -4.95 -20.23
CA PHE A 43 -12.21 -3.80 -21.12
C PHE A 43 -10.86 -3.10 -21.28
N LEU A 44 -9.83 -3.52 -20.53
CA LEU A 44 -8.51 -2.91 -20.55
C LEU A 44 -7.55 -3.72 -21.42
N PRO A 45 -6.52 -3.08 -22.01
CA PRO A 45 -5.44 -3.81 -22.66
C PRO A 45 -4.78 -4.80 -21.69
N PRO A 46 -4.28 -5.96 -22.17
CA PRO A 46 -3.52 -6.88 -21.34
C PRO A 46 -2.36 -6.17 -20.65
N ALA A 47 -2.26 -6.34 -19.33
CA ALA A 47 -1.17 -5.81 -18.53
C ALA A 47 -0.26 -6.98 -18.06
N PRO A 48 1.06 -6.74 -17.93
CA PRO A 48 1.93 -7.72 -17.29
C PRO A 48 1.51 -7.96 -15.84
N ALA A 49 1.87 -9.13 -15.32
CA ALA A 49 1.66 -9.43 -13.91
C ALA A 49 2.35 -8.36 -13.04
N PRO A 50 1.69 -7.86 -11.98
CA PRO A 50 2.32 -6.89 -11.08
C PRO A 50 3.58 -7.46 -10.43
N ASP A 51 4.66 -6.68 -10.45
CA ASP A 51 5.85 -6.98 -9.66
C ASP A 51 5.57 -6.69 -8.17
N PRO A 52 5.65 -7.69 -7.27
CA PRO A 52 5.40 -7.50 -5.84
C PRO A 52 6.43 -6.58 -5.16
N ASP A 53 7.58 -6.34 -5.79
CA ASP A 53 8.63 -5.47 -5.28
C ASP A 53 8.64 -4.08 -5.92
N ALA A 54 7.85 -3.86 -6.98
CA ALA A 54 7.71 -2.54 -7.58
C ALA A 54 7.03 -1.54 -6.62
N PRO A 55 7.35 -0.23 -6.74
CA PRO A 55 6.63 0.80 -6.01
C PRO A 55 5.13 0.75 -6.30
N GLY A 56 4.30 0.84 -5.24
CA GLY A 56 2.86 0.81 -5.39
C GLY A 56 2.11 0.72 -4.06
N GLN A 57 0.79 0.77 -4.14
CA GLN A 57 -0.10 0.76 -2.97
C GLN A 57 0.08 -0.45 -2.06
N PHE A 58 0.59 -1.56 -2.59
CA PHE A 58 0.82 -2.82 -1.87
C PHE A 58 2.29 -3.09 -1.56
N ALA A 59 3.19 -2.11 -1.75
CA ALA A 59 4.65 -2.30 -1.56
C ALA A 59 5.04 -2.73 -0.14
N PHE A 60 4.17 -2.51 0.84
CA PHE A 60 4.33 -2.89 2.25
C PHE A 60 3.33 -3.98 2.70
N ALA A 61 2.76 -4.76 1.76
CA ALA A 61 1.83 -5.84 2.09
C ALA A 61 2.49 -7.02 2.84
N ASP A 62 3.76 -7.31 2.57
CA ASP A 62 4.51 -8.34 3.30
C ASP A 62 5.06 -7.79 4.63
N ALA A 63 4.50 -8.26 5.74
CA ALA A 63 4.93 -7.91 7.09
C ALA A 63 6.41 -8.24 7.37
N ALA A 64 6.94 -9.34 6.80
CA ALA A 64 8.34 -9.70 6.96
C ALA A 64 9.26 -8.71 6.22
N LYS A 65 8.88 -8.30 5.00
CA LYS A 65 9.55 -7.21 4.25
C LYS A 65 9.55 -5.90 5.04
N VAL A 66 8.41 -5.50 5.61
CA VAL A 66 8.32 -4.28 6.44
C VAL A 66 9.24 -4.38 7.66
N LYS A 67 9.24 -5.49 8.39
CA LYS A 67 10.13 -5.71 9.55
C LYS A 67 11.61 -5.60 9.15
N ARG A 68 12.02 -6.19 8.02
CA ARG A 68 13.40 -6.08 7.49
C ARG A 68 13.77 -4.64 7.17
N ILE A 69 12.90 -3.91 6.47
CA ILE A 69 13.12 -2.50 6.11
C ILE A 69 13.30 -1.65 7.37
N LEU A 70 12.36 -1.74 8.32
CA LEU A 70 12.40 -0.95 9.54
C LEU A 70 13.62 -1.29 10.41
N GLY A 71 13.97 -2.57 10.51
CA GLY A 71 15.18 -3.01 11.20
C GLY A 71 16.46 -2.46 10.56
N ALA A 72 16.58 -2.53 9.23
CA ALA A 72 17.70 -1.96 8.49
C ALA A 72 17.79 -0.42 8.63
N SER A 73 16.67 0.26 8.83
CA SER A 73 16.60 1.70 9.11
C SER A 73 16.90 2.08 10.57
N GLY A 74 17.20 1.10 11.43
CA GLY A 74 17.55 1.31 12.84
C GLY A 74 16.36 1.52 13.78
N TRP A 75 15.14 1.20 13.36
CA TRP A 75 14.01 1.07 14.27
C TRP A 75 14.11 -0.23 15.08
N ALA A 76 13.54 -0.22 16.29
CA ALA A 76 13.55 -1.36 17.20
C ALA A 76 12.14 -1.57 17.79
N SER A 77 11.90 -2.72 18.41
CA SER A 77 10.58 -3.08 18.97
C SER A 77 9.47 -2.99 17.91
N ILE A 78 9.70 -3.62 16.76
CA ILE A 78 8.82 -3.52 15.58
C ILE A 78 7.69 -4.53 15.70
N GLU A 79 6.47 -4.02 15.80
CA GLU A 79 5.23 -4.80 15.76
C GLU A 79 4.47 -4.50 14.47
N VAL A 80 3.85 -5.53 13.90
CA VAL A 80 3.01 -5.42 12.70
C VAL A 80 1.76 -6.23 12.98
N GLU A 81 0.62 -5.58 12.94
CA GLU A 81 -0.69 -6.16 13.24
C GLU A 81 -1.62 -6.00 12.04
N GLN A 82 -2.56 -6.94 11.91
CA GLN A 82 -3.63 -6.83 10.92
C GLN A 82 -4.73 -5.94 11.49
N ALA A 83 -5.15 -4.94 10.73
CA ALA A 83 -6.28 -4.08 11.06
C ALA A 83 -7.39 -4.30 10.03
N ASP A 84 -8.50 -4.89 10.46
CA ASP A 84 -9.70 -5.06 9.64
C ASP A 84 -10.58 -3.82 9.77
N VAL A 85 -10.40 -2.88 8.84
CA VAL A 85 -11.15 -1.63 8.79
C VAL A 85 -12.11 -1.65 7.61
N LEU A 86 -13.39 -1.39 7.88
CA LEU A 86 -14.38 -1.25 6.80
C LEU A 86 -14.10 0.03 6.01
N CYS A 87 -13.62 -0.12 4.79
CA CYS A 87 -13.44 0.97 3.85
C CYS A 87 -14.69 1.12 2.97
N GLN A 88 -15.21 2.34 2.88
CA GLN A 88 -16.42 2.66 2.11
C GLN A 88 -16.20 3.92 1.28
N ILE A 89 -16.88 3.97 0.14
CA ILE A 89 -16.95 5.14 -0.73
C ILE A 89 -18.44 5.43 -0.94
N ALA A 90 -18.83 6.71 -0.83
CA ALA A 90 -20.18 7.10 -1.18
C ALA A 90 -20.42 6.86 -2.67
N GLN A 91 -21.58 6.31 -3.04
CA GLN A 91 -21.88 5.94 -4.43
C GLN A 91 -21.63 7.08 -5.43
N ARG A 92 -21.96 8.32 -5.07
CA ARG A 92 -21.72 9.51 -5.90
C ARG A 92 -20.24 9.75 -6.23
N ASP A 93 -19.33 9.28 -5.37
CA ASP A 93 -17.88 9.49 -5.49
C ASP A 93 -17.18 8.27 -6.14
N LEU A 94 -17.91 7.17 -6.36
CA LEU A 94 -17.37 5.91 -6.87
C LEU A 94 -16.70 6.07 -8.25
N MET A 95 -17.32 6.81 -9.17
CA MET A 95 -16.76 7.02 -10.51
C MET A 95 -15.46 7.82 -10.46
N THR A 96 -15.39 8.84 -9.60
CA THR A 96 -14.17 9.63 -9.40
C THR A 96 -13.06 8.76 -8.83
N TYR A 97 -13.37 7.90 -7.86
CA TYR A 97 -12.42 6.95 -7.30
C TYR A 97 -11.91 5.97 -8.36
N ALA A 98 -12.83 5.29 -9.06
CA ALA A 98 -12.49 4.23 -10.00
C ALA A 98 -11.70 4.73 -11.22
N THR A 99 -11.96 5.95 -11.69
CA THR A 99 -11.28 6.50 -12.88
C THR A 99 -9.99 7.25 -12.57
N ARG A 100 -9.65 7.49 -11.29
CA ARG A 100 -8.40 8.17 -10.91
C ARG A 100 -7.38 7.27 -10.23
N LEU A 101 -7.76 6.05 -9.86
CA LEU A 101 -6.90 5.12 -9.15
C LEU A 101 -6.71 3.82 -9.94
N GLY A 102 -5.47 3.33 -9.94
CA GLY A 102 -5.13 2.04 -10.52
C GLY A 102 -5.18 2.02 -12.05
N PRO A 103 -5.31 0.82 -12.66
CA PRO A 103 -5.13 0.64 -14.10
C PRO A 103 -6.22 1.30 -14.95
N VAL A 104 -7.41 1.53 -14.39
CA VAL A 104 -8.48 2.26 -15.09
C VAL A 104 -8.07 3.70 -15.33
N GLY A 105 -7.58 4.40 -14.29
CA GLY A 105 -7.13 5.78 -14.43
C GLY A 105 -5.84 5.92 -15.25
N ALA A 106 -5.03 4.88 -15.35
CA ALA A 106 -3.86 4.85 -16.23
C ALA A 106 -4.24 4.69 -17.72
N ALA A 107 -5.44 4.19 -18.02
CA ALA A 107 -5.92 3.92 -19.38
C ALA A 107 -6.83 5.04 -19.95
N LEU A 108 -7.20 6.03 -19.14
CA LEU A 108 -7.99 7.21 -19.52
C LEU A 108 -7.08 8.41 -19.81
#